data_AF-A0A5J6Y334-F1
#
_entry.id   AF-A0A5J6Y334-F1
#
_cell.length_a   1.000
_cell.length_b   1.000
_cell.length_c   1.000
_cell.angle_alpha   90.00
_cell.angle_beta   90.00
_cell.angle_gamma   90.00
#
_symmetry.space_group_name_H-M   'P 1'
#
loop_
_entity.id
_entity.type
_entity.pdbx_description
1 polymer ?
#
loop_
_entity_poly.entity_id
_entity_poly.type
_entity_poly.pdbx_seq_one_letter_code
_entity_poly.pdbx_strand_id
1 'polypeptide(L)'
;SLKAVQAALAIHIINPDKYLEFYYAALNHKQPFDDESILSIVKSIGVPEEDFKVSLTKNSDLINQMIESTRDLAQKINIRGTPALIIGDTFIGGAT
;
A
#
# COMPACT_ATOMS: atom_id res chain seq x y z
N SER A 1 3.01 7.39 3.36
CA SER A 1 3.47 8.11 2.15
C SER A 1 2.67 7.62 0.94
N LEU A 2 2.29 8.50 -0.01
CA LEU A 2 1.56 8.11 -1.23
C LEU A 2 2.36 7.09 -2.07
N LYS A 3 3.68 7.31 -2.22
CA LYS A 3 4.56 6.43 -2.99
C LYS A 3 4.55 4.98 -2.46
N ALA A 4 4.55 4.80 -1.13
CA ALA A 4 4.48 3.49 -0.51
C ALA A 4 3.15 2.77 -0.78
N VAL A 5 2.03 3.51 -0.83
CA VAL A 5 0.72 2.94 -1.18
C VAL A 5 0.69 2.50 -2.64
N GLN A 6 1.19 3.34 -3.56
CA GLN A 6 1.30 3.00 -4.98
C GLN A 6 2.18 1.76 -5.19
N ALA A 7 3.31 1.68 -4.48
CA ALA A 7 4.19 0.53 -4.54
C ALA A 7 3.52 -0.75 -4.02
N ALA A 8 2.84 -0.69 -2.88
CA ALA A 8 2.10 -1.83 -2.34
C ALA A 8 1.05 -2.36 -3.31
N LEU A 9 0.30 -1.47 -3.96
CA LEU A 9 -0.71 -1.85 -4.95
C LEU A 9 -0.09 -2.41 -6.24
N ALA A 10 1.00 -1.82 -6.73
CA ALA A 10 1.74 -2.36 -7.88
C ALA A 10 2.25 -3.79 -7.61
N ILE A 11 2.72 -4.07 -6.39
CA ILE A 11 3.15 -5.41 -5.97
C ILE A 11 1.96 -6.36 -5.87
N HIS A 12 0.84 -5.92 -5.29
CA HIS A 12 -0.38 -6.72 -5.22
C HIS A 12 -0.87 -7.16 -6.61
N ILE A 13 -0.79 -6.27 -7.61
CA ILE A 13 -1.16 -6.58 -9.00
C ILE A 13 -0.23 -7.63 -9.63
N ILE A 14 1.08 -7.59 -9.30
CA ILE A 14 2.05 -8.60 -9.79
C ILE A 14 1.79 -9.94 -9.11
N ASN A 15 1.76 -9.94 -7.77
CA ASN A 15 1.58 -11.12 -6.94
C ASN A 15 0.94 -10.73 -5.60
N PRO A 16 -0.34 -11.09 -5.37
CA PRO A 16 -1.03 -10.82 -4.12
C PRO A 16 -0.31 -11.36 -2.87
N ASP A 17 0.41 -12.47 -2.97
CA ASP A 17 1.12 -13.08 -1.83
C ASP A 17 2.29 -12.19 -1.35
N LYS A 18 2.89 -11.42 -2.27
CA LYS A 18 4.00 -10.49 -1.97
C LYS A 18 3.53 -9.18 -1.34
N TYR A 19 2.24 -8.88 -1.39
CA TYR A 19 1.69 -7.68 -0.77
C TYR A 19 1.94 -7.64 0.74
N LEU A 20 1.70 -8.76 1.45
CA LEU A 20 1.89 -8.80 2.90
C LEU A 20 3.36 -8.68 3.29
N GLU A 21 4.27 -9.29 2.53
CA GLU A 21 5.71 -9.12 2.74
C GLU A 21 6.12 -7.64 2.59
N PHE A 22 5.65 -6.97 1.53
CA PHE A 22 5.88 -5.53 1.36
C PHE A 22 5.26 -4.71 2.50
N TYR A 23 4.02 -5.02 2.87
CA TYR A 23 3.28 -4.33 3.93
C TYR A 23 4.06 -4.34 5.25
N TYR A 24 4.52 -5.51 5.69
CA TYR A 24 5.28 -5.62 6.93
C TYR A 24 6.65 -4.94 6.83
N ALA A 25 7.35 -5.07 5.69
CA ALA A 25 8.62 -4.38 5.50
C ALA A 25 8.45 -2.85 5.52
N ALA A 26 7.41 -2.32 4.88
CA ALA A 26 7.08 -0.91 4.87
C ALA A 26 6.68 -0.40 6.27
N LEU A 27 5.91 -1.16 7.05
CA LEU A 27 5.59 -0.77 8.44
C LEU A 27 6.81 -0.72 9.35
N ASN A 28 7.81 -1.58 9.10
CA ASN A 28 9.05 -1.61 9.86
C ASN A 28 10.08 -0.56 9.40
N HIS A 29 9.85 0.09 8.26
CA HIS A 29 10.71 1.17 7.74
C HIS A 29 10.51 2.45 8.55
N LYS A 30 11.60 2.97 9.15
CA LYS A 30 11.53 4.11 10.10
C LYS A 30 11.79 5.45 9.44
N GLN A 31 12.38 5.46 8.26
CA GLN A 31 12.73 6.66 7.53
C GLN A 31 11.57 7.09 6.63
N PRO A 32 11.54 8.35 6.16
CA PRO A 32 10.67 8.73 5.06
C PRO A 32 10.86 7.81 3.86
N PHE A 33 9.78 7.59 3.12
CA PHE A 33 9.85 6.81 1.87
C PHE A 33 10.30 7.69 0.72
N ASP A 34 11.31 7.23 0.02
CA ASP A 34 11.79 7.71 -1.28
C ASP A 34 11.87 6.54 -2.27
N ASP A 35 12.28 6.82 -3.51
CA ASP A 35 12.28 5.80 -4.57
C ASP A 35 13.32 4.70 -4.31
N GLU A 36 14.44 5.04 -3.65
CA GLU A 36 15.52 4.11 -3.32
C GLU A 36 15.10 3.15 -2.20
N SER A 37 14.53 3.66 -1.11
CA SER A 37 14.03 2.85 0.01
C SER A 37 12.89 1.93 -0.40
N ILE A 38 11.96 2.41 -1.23
CA ILE A 38 10.89 1.57 -1.80
C ILE A 38 11.48 0.45 -2.64
N LEU A 39 12.40 0.79 -3.56
CA LEU A 39 13.00 -0.20 -4.45
C LEU A 39 13.85 -1.23 -3.68
N SER A 40 14.52 -0.81 -2.60
CA SER A 40 15.24 -1.70 -1.69
C SER A 40 14.30 -2.74 -1.06
N ILE A 41 13.12 -2.31 -0.58
CA ILE A 41 12.10 -3.20 -0.02
C ILE A 41 11.53 -4.14 -1.09
N VAL A 42 11.21 -3.62 -2.28
CA VAL A 42 10.72 -4.43 -3.42
C VAL A 42 11.69 -5.57 -3.74
N LYS A 43 12.99 -5.26 -3.80
CA LYS A 43 14.04 -6.26 -4.06
C LYS A 43 14.18 -7.27 -2.91
N SER A 44 14.08 -6.82 -1.66
CA SER A 44 14.27 -7.68 -0.49
C SER A 44 13.19 -8.76 -0.37
N ILE A 45 11.98 -8.49 -0.86
CA ILE A 45 10.88 -9.46 -0.91
C ILE A 45 10.88 -10.32 -2.19
N GLY A 46 11.92 -10.18 -3.04
CA GLY A 46 12.10 -11.00 -4.24
C GLY A 46 11.23 -10.59 -5.44
N VAL A 47 10.70 -9.37 -5.46
CA VAL A 47 10.00 -8.84 -6.65
C VAL A 47 11.03 -8.22 -7.60
N PRO A 48 11.09 -8.63 -8.89
CA PRO A 48 12.01 -8.04 -9.85
C PRO A 48 11.73 -6.54 -10.06
N GLU A 49 12.79 -5.73 -10.11
CA GLU A 49 12.68 -4.27 -10.30
C GLU A 49 11.95 -3.89 -11.59
N GLU A 50 12.22 -4.62 -12.68
CA GLU A 50 11.58 -4.36 -13.97
C GLU A 50 10.08 -4.61 -13.91
N ASP A 51 9.67 -5.76 -13.35
CA ASP A 51 8.26 -6.11 -13.17
C ASP A 51 7.54 -5.08 -12.29
N PHE A 52 8.20 -4.63 -11.22
CA PHE A 52 7.69 -3.56 -10.36
C PHE A 52 7.46 -2.26 -11.12
N LYS A 53 8.46 -1.78 -11.88
CA LYS A 53 8.35 -0.54 -12.67
C LYS A 53 7.29 -0.64 -13.76
N VAL A 54 7.20 -1.79 -14.43
CA VAL A 54 6.18 -2.08 -15.44
C VAL A 54 4.80 -2.06 -14.80
N SER A 55 4.62 -2.72 -13.65
CA SER A 55 3.34 -2.73 -12.94
C SER A 55 2.94 -1.32 -12.48
N LEU A 56 3.86 -0.56 -11.90
CA LEU A 56 3.61 0.79 -11.43
C LEU A 56 3.18 1.72 -12.58
N THR A 57 3.80 1.58 -13.75
CA THR A 57 3.54 2.44 -14.92
C THR A 57 2.29 2.01 -15.68
N LYS A 58 2.14 0.72 -15.99
CA LYS A 58 1.01 0.23 -16.81
C LYS A 58 -0.31 0.24 -16.05
N ASN A 59 -0.27 0.18 -14.72
CA ASN A 59 -1.46 0.15 -13.89
C ASN A 59 -1.70 1.46 -13.13
N SER A 60 -1.09 2.58 -13.55
CA SER A 60 -1.19 3.86 -12.82
C SER A 60 -2.64 4.30 -12.59
N ASP A 61 -3.49 4.14 -13.61
CA ASP A 61 -4.90 4.56 -13.54
C ASP A 61 -5.69 3.67 -12.58
N LEU A 62 -5.47 2.35 -12.66
CA LEU A 62 -6.09 1.39 -11.74
C LEU A 62 -5.64 1.64 -10.30
N ILE A 63 -4.34 1.83 -10.06
CA ILE A 63 -3.78 2.12 -8.75
C ILE A 63 -4.40 3.40 -8.18
N ASN A 64 -4.47 4.47 -8.98
CA ASN A 64 -5.10 5.72 -8.55
C ASN A 64 -6.58 5.52 -8.22
N GLN A 65 -7.32 4.78 -9.06
CA GLN A 65 -8.72 4.46 -8.80
C GLN A 65 -8.91 3.68 -7.48
N MET A 66 -8.05 2.70 -7.18
CA MET A 66 -8.11 1.94 -5.92
C MET A 66 -7.86 2.83 -4.71
N ILE A 67 -6.90 3.75 -4.80
CA ILE A 67 -6.58 4.70 -3.74
C ILE A 67 -7.76 5.64 -3.49
N GLU A 68 -8.31 6.24 -4.55
CA GLU A 68 -9.46 7.16 -4.43
C GLU A 68 -10.71 6.43 -3.90
N SER A 69 -11.00 5.23 -4.40
CA SER A 69 -12.12 4.42 -3.90
C SER A 69 -12.00 4.11 -2.41
N THR A 70 -10.77 3.86 -1.93
CA THR A 70 -10.50 3.62 -0.50
C THR A 70 -10.70 4.88 0.33
N ARG A 71 -10.24 6.04 -0.16
CA ARG A 71 -10.45 7.35 0.50
C ARG A 71 -11.92 7.73 0.56
N ASP A 72 -12.65 7.53 -0.54
CA ASP A 72 -14.09 7.78 -0.62
C ASP A 72 -14.87 6.88 0.35
N LEU A 73 -14.51 5.61 0.43
CA LEU A 73 -15.11 4.68 1.39
C LEU A 73 -14.87 5.16 2.82
N ALA A 74 -13.63 5.52 3.18
CA ALA A 74 -13.29 6.03 4.50
C ALA A 74 -14.10 7.28 4.87
N GLN A 75 -14.29 8.20 3.92
CA GLN A 75 -15.13 9.39 4.11
C GLN A 75 -16.61 9.03 4.34
N LYS A 76 -17.17 8.14 3.50
CA LYS A 76 -18.58 7.72 3.59
C LYS A 76 -18.93 7.07 4.93
N ILE A 77 -17.97 6.36 5.53
CA ILE A 77 -18.15 5.71 6.85
C ILE A 77 -17.52 6.52 8.00
N ASN A 78 -17.21 7.80 7.76
CA ASN A 78 -16.71 8.77 8.75
C ASN A 78 -15.43 8.32 9.50
N ILE A 79 -14.53 7.59 8.82
CA ILE A 79 -13.18 7.33 9.31
C ILE A 79 -12.33 8.58 9.08
N ARG A 80 -11.81 9.16 10.17
CA ARG A 80 -11.05 10.41 10.15
C ARG A 80 -9.55 10.25 10.36
N GLY A 81 -9.08 9.04 10.64
CA GLY A 81 -7.69 8.75 10.96
C GLY A 81 -7.34 7.29 10.76
N THR A 82 -6.04 7.00 10.81
CA THR A 82 -5.48 5.64 10.72
C THR A 82 -4.56 5.38 11.91
N PRO A 83 -4.43 4.13 12.39
CA PRO A 83 -5.12 2.94 11.90
C PRO A 83 -6.60 2.89 12.29
N ALA A 84 -7.41 2.19 11.49
CA ALA A 84 -8.82 1.92 11.75
C ALA A 84 -9.17 0.52 11.20
N LEU A 85 -9.93 -0.26 11.96
CA LEU A 85 -10.33 -1.63 11.63
C LEU A 85 -11.84 -1.80 11.85
N ILE A 86 -12.51 -2.45 10.91
CA ILE A 86 -13.93 -2.80 11.01
C ILE A 86 -14.07 -4.31 10.96
N ILE A 87 -14.76 -4.91 11.95
CA ILE A 87 -15.07 -6.34 11.99
C ILE A 87 -16.58 -6.47 12.19
N GLY A 88 -17.29 -6.93 11.15
CA GLY A 88 -18.75 -6.92 11.14
C GLY A 88 -19.29 -5.49 11.24
N ASP A 89 -20.03 -5.21 12.31
CA ASP A 89 -20.56 -3.88 12.68
C ASP A 89 -19.69 -3.13 13.70
N THR A 90 -18.59 -3.75 14.14
CA THR A 90 -17.70 -3.18 15.17
C THR A 90 -16.60 -2.34 14.55
N PHE A 91 -16.50 -1.07 15.00
CA PHE A 91 -15.42 -0.15 14.65
C PHE A 91 -14.34 -0.11 15.75
N ILE A 92 -13.07 -0.23 15.34
CA ILE A 92 -11.89 -0.15 16.19
C ILE A 92 -10.96 0.90 15.60
N GLY A 93 -10.89 2.09 16.22
CA GLY A 93 -10.08 3.21 15.74
C GLY A 93 -8.86 3.50 16.62
N GLY A 94 -7.76 3.86 15.99
CA GLY A 94 -6.50 4.21 16.65
C GLY A 94 -5.64 3.01 17.03
N ALA A 95 -4.38 3.28 17.35
CA ALA A 95 -3.49 2.38 18.07
C ALA A 95 -3.00 3.17 19.30
N THR A 96 -3.38 2.73 20.50
CA THR A 96 -2.82 3.23 21.76
C THR A 96 -1.48 2.59 22.05
#